data_AF-A0A4V0XIN0-F1
#
_entry.id   AF-A0A4V0XIN0-F1
#
_cell.length_a   1.000
_cell.length_b   1.000
_cell.length_c   1.000
_cell.angle_alpha   90.00
_cell.angle_beta   90.00
_cell.angle_gamma   90.00
#
_symmetry.space_group_name_H-M   'P 1'
#
loop_
_entity.id
_entity.type
_entity.pdbx_description
1 polymer ?
#
loop_
_entity_poly.entity_id
_entity_poly.type
_entity_poly.pdbx_seq_one_letter_code
_entity_poly.pdbx_strand_id
1 'polypeptide(L)'
;METDATTSETELIRRAAAGDTVAFQVLVRGHCGRLLRGALALCRDHQQSEDLVQETLLESWRGLERFDGRCRFSTWLYGILRHRYLKWAVAAWFVRI
;
A
#
# COMPACT_ATOMS: atom_id res chain seq x y z
N MET A 1 18.37 27.52 -9.63
CA MET A 1 17.45 26.60 -10.33
C MET A 1 16.57 26.00 -9.26
N GLU A 2 15.32 26.46 -9.21
CA GLU A 2 14.35 26.27 -8.13
C GLU A 2 14.16 24.79 -7.71
N THR A 3 14.32 24.52 -6.42
CA THR A 3 13.69 23.38 -5.76
C THR A 3 12.19 23.64 -5.71
N ASP A 4 11.47 23.19 -6.73
CA ASP A 4 10.01 23.11 -6.69
C ASP A 4 9.58 22.23 -5.51
N ALA A 5 8.97 22.91 -4.53
CA ALA A 5 8.05 22.44 -3.50
C ALA A 5 7.96 20.92 -3.28
N THR A 6 8.51 20.48 -2.15
CA THR A 6 8.12 19.24 -1.44
C THR A 6 6.59 19.20 -1.31
N THR A 7 5.89 18.58 -2.26
CA THR A 7 4.45 18.35 -2.12
C THR A 7 4.26 17.48 -0.89
N SER A 8 3.54 17.99 0.11
CA SER A 8 3.39 17.29 1.38
C SER A 8 2.66 15.96 1.19
N GLU A 9 2.99 14.95 2.00
CA GLU A 9 2.32 13.63 1.98
C GLU A 9 0.79 13.81 2.06
N THR A 10 0.33 14.77 2.87
CA THR A 10 -1.09 15.16 2.99
C THR A 10 -1.70 15.66 1.69
N GLU A 11 -0.99 16.50 0.92
CA GLU A 11 -1.52 17.01 -0.35
C GLU A 11 -1.57 15.91 -1.42
N LEU A 12 -0.57 15.02 -1.44
CA LEU A 12 -0.60 13.85 -2.31
C LEU A 12 -1.78 12.93 -1.97
N ILE A 13 -2.04 12.70 -0.69
CA ILE A 13 -3.21 11.93 -0.22
C ILE A 13 -4.50 12.59 -0.68
N ARG A 14 -4.65 13.91 -0.49
CA ARG A 14 -5.86 14.65 -0.86
C ARG A 14 -6.15 14.56 -2.35
N ARG A 15 -5.14 14.80 -3.20
CA ARG A 15 -5.26 14.71 -4.66
C ARG A 15 -5.55 13.27 -5.11
N ALA A 16 -4.83 12.30 -4.56
CA ALA A 16 -5.03 10.90 -4.88
C ALA A 16 -6.42 10.40 -4.46
N ALA A 17 -6.94 10.84 -3.31
CA ALA A 17 -8.31 10.56 -2.88
C ALA A 17 -9.36 11.16 -3.82
N ALA A 18 -9.05 12.27 -4.50
CA ALA A 18 -9.89 12.87 -5.54
C ALA A 18 -9.72 12.22 -6.93
N GLY A 19 -8.96 11.13 -7.04
CA GLY A 19 -8.77 10.38 -8.29
C GLY A 19 -7.54 10.78 -9.10
N ASP A 20 -6.64 11.62 -8.58
CA ASP A 20 -5.38 11.94 -9.24
C ASP A 20 -4.40 10.75 -9.17
N THR A 21 -4.33 9.97 -10.26
CA THR A 21 -3.46 8.80 -10.36
C THR A 21 -1.97 9.16 -10.27
N VAL A 22 -1.56 10.34 -10.75
CA VAL A 22 -0.16 10.78 -10.69
C VAL A 22 0.23 11.07 -9.24
N ALA A 23 -0.63 11.78 -8.50
CA ALA A 23 -0.42 12.02 -7.07
C ALA A 23 -0.31 10.71 -6.29
N PHE A 24 -1.14 9.71 -6.62
CA PHE A 24 -1.06 8.39 -6.00
C PHE A 24 0.24 7.67 -6.30
N GLN A 25 0.70 7.67 -7.56
CA GLN A 25 1.98 7.06 -7.92
C GLN A 25 3.15 7.67 -7.15
N VAL A 26 3.19 9.00 -7.03
CA VAL A 26 4.22 9.71 -6.26
C VAL A 26 4.14 9.32 -4.77
N LEU A 27 2.94 9.32 -4.20
CA LEU A 27 2.69 8.93 -2.82
C LEU A 27 3.22 7.51 -2.54
N VAL A 28 2.75 6.51 -3.27
CA VAL A 28 3.05 5.10 -2.99
C VAL A 28 4.50 4.73 -3.29
N ARG A 29 5.17 5.42 -4.23
CA ARG A 29 6.59 5.21 -4.52
C ARG A 29 7.47 5.39 -3.27
N GLY A 30 7.12 6.32 -2.39
CA GLY A 30 7.79 6.53 -1.09
C GLY A 30 7.57 5.40 -0.07
N HIS A 31 6.57 4.54 -0.29
CA HIS A 31 6.21 3.44 0.62
C HIS A 31 6.53 2.05 0.08
N CYS A 32 6.66 1.88 -1.25
CA CYS A 32 6.86 0.58 -1.91
C CYS A 32 8.00 -0.23 -1.28
N GLY A 33 9.17 0.37 -1.06
CA GLY A 33 10.31 -0.35 -0.47
C GLY A 33 10.06 -0.85 0.97
N ARG A 34 9.28 -0.13 1.78
CA ARG A 34 8.89 -0.57 3.13
C ARG A 34 7.82 -1.65 3.08
N LEU A 35 6.85 -1.52 2.16
CA LEU A 35 5.82 -2.53 1.95
C LEU A 35 6.43 -3.86 1.49
N LEU A 36 7.37 -3.83 0.54
CA LEU A 36 8.03 -5.04 0.06
C LEU A 36 8.82 -5.75 1.17
N ARG A 37 9.53 -5.00 2.02
CA ARG A 37 10.19 -5.60 3.20
C ARG A 37 9.20 -6.25 4.17
N GLY A 38 8.06 -5.61 4.40
CA GLY A 38 6.98 -6.17 5.21
C GLY A 38 6.39 -7.44 4.61
N ALA A 39 6.12 -7.43 3.30
CA ALA A 39 5.60 -8.58 2.56
C ALA A 39 6.59 -9.76 2.59
N LEU A 40 7.89 -9.50 2.37
CA LEU A 40 8.94 -10.52 2.45
C LEU A 40 9.02 -11.19 3.82
N ALA A 41 8.85 -10.41 4.90
CA ALA A 41 8.83 -10.96 6.25
C ALA A 41 7.61 -11.88 6.50
N LEU A 42 6.49 -11.65 5.82
CA LEU A 42 5.27 -12.45 5.92
C LEU A 42 5.30 -13.69 5.02
N CYS A 43 5.55 -13.51 3.73
CA CYS A 43 5.47 -14.56 2.73
C CYS A 43 6.70 -15.47 2.68
N ARG A 44 7.89 -14.94 3.04
CA ARG A 44 9.20 -15.63 2.87
C ARG A 44 9.48 -16.12 1.44
N ASP A 45 8.82 -15.53 0.47
CA ASP A 45 8.94 -15.81 -0.95
C ASP A 45 8.86 -14.49 -1.72
N HIS A 46 9.77 -14.27 -2.66
CA HIS A 46 9.89 -12.98 -3.34
C HIS A 46 8.68 -12.69 -4.21
N GLN A 47 8.25 -13.65 -5.02
CA GLN A 47 7.16 -13.48 -5.98
C GLN A 47 5.83 -13.24 -5.25
N GLN A 48 5.52 -14.05 -4.23
CA GLN A 48 4.34 -13.84 -3.40
C GLN A 48 4.37 -12.49 -2.67
N SER A 49 5.56 -11.99 -2.33
CA SER A 49 5.69 -10.67 -1.69
C SER A 49 5.39 -9.54 -2.65
N GLU A 50 5.87 -9.62 -3.90
CA GLU A 50 5.56 -8.64 -4.94
C GLU A 50 4.07 -8.61 -5.24
N ASP A 51 3.46 -9.78 -5.41
CA ASP A 51 2.02 -9.89 -5.67
C ASP A 51 1.19 -9.32 -4.50
N LEU A 52 1.57 -9.65 -3.26
CA LEU A 52 0.92 -9.11 -2.06
C LEU A 52 1.02 -7.58 -1.98
N VAL A 53 2.17 -7.00 -2.36
CA VAL A 53 2.34 -5.53 -2.45
C VAL A 53 1.43 -4.96 -3.54
N GLN A 54 1.37 -5.57 -4.71
CA GLN A 54 0.50 -5.11 -5.80
C GLN A 54 -0.97 -5.09 -5.39
N GLU A 55 -1.46 -6.17 -4.79
CA GLU A 55 -2.83 -6.23 -4.26
C GLU A 55 -3.08 -5.15 -3.20
N THR A 56 -2.10 -4.93 -2.32
CA THR A 56 -2.19 -3.88 -1.29
C THR A 56 -2.31 -2.50 -1.90
N LEU A 57 -1.53 -2.20 -2.95
CA LEU A 57 -1.61 -0.93 -3.66
C LEU A 57 -2.97 -0.76 -4.35
N LEU A 58 -3.47 -1.80 -5.02
CA LEU A 58 -4.80 -1.80 -5.65
C LEU A 58 -5.92 -1.55 -4.64
N GLU A 59 -5.91 -2.25 -3.50
CA GLU A 59 -6.89 -2.03 -2.44
C GLU A 59 -6.75 -0.66 -1.78
N SER A 60 -5.53 -0.17 -1.61
CA SER A 60 -5.31 1.18 -1.10
C SER A 60 -5.85 2.24 -2.04
N TRP A 61 -5.73 2.10 -3.36
CA TRP A 61 -6.34 3.02 -4.32
C TRP A 61 -7.87 3.04 -4.18
N ARG A 62 -8.50 1.86 -4.11
CA ARG A 62 -9.95 1.70 -3.93
C ARG A 62 -10.47 2.27 -2.60
N GLY A 63 -9.66 2.18 -1.55
CA GLY A 63 -10.01 2.62 -0.21
C GLY A 63 -9.62 4.05 0.14
N LEU A 64 -8.84 4.73 -0.72
CA LEU A 64 -8.18 5.99 -0.37
C LEU A 64 -9.18 7.13 -0.10
N GLU A 65 -10.28 7.16 -0.83
CA GLU A 65 -11.37 8.14 -0.60
C GLU A 65 -11.94 8.08 0.83
N ARG A 66 -11.87 6.90 1.47
CA ARG A 66 -12.37 6.66 2.83
C ARG A 66 -11.27 6.83 3.89
N PHE A 67 -10.05 7.14 3.50
CA PHE A 67 -8.96 7.38 4.45
C PHE A 67 -9.15 8.74 5.14
N ASP A 68 -9.39 8.71 6.44
CA ASP A 68 -9.75 9.88 7.25
C ASP A 68 -8.57 10.52 7.99
N GLY A 69 -7.34 10.02 7.78
CA GLY A 69 -6.15 10.57 8.42
C GLY A 69 -6.02 10.32 9.92
N ARG A 70 -6.87 9.48 10.54
CA ARG A 70 -6.74 9.13 11.98
C ARG A 70 -5.46 8.39 12.34
N CYS A 71 -4.78 7.83 11.35
CA CYS A 71 -3.46 7.23 11.50
C CYS A 71 -2.55 7.67 10.34
N ARG A 72 -1.25 7.39 10.47
CA ARG A 72 -0.29 7.64 9.37
C ARG A 72 -0.67 6.79 8.17
N PHE A 73 -0.52 7.34 6.97
CA PHE A 73 -0.77 6.62 5.72
C PHE A 73 0.02 5.31 5.62
N SER A 74 1.28 5.30 6.07
CA SER A 74 2.10 4.08 6.14
C SER A 74 1.50 3.00 7.05
N THR A 75 0.88 3.39 8.17
CA THR A 75 0.22 2.46 9.10
C THR A 75 -1.02 1.87 8.47
N TRP A 76 -1.82 2.71 7.80
CA TRP A 76 -3.00 2.28 7.06
C TRP A 76 -2.64 1.28 5.95
N LEU A 77 -1.63 1.59 5.13
CA LEU A 77 -1.11 0.67 4.09
C LEU A 77 -0.67 -0.68 4.68
N TYR A 78 0.03 -0.68 5.81
CA TYR A 78 0.46 -1.93 6.46
C TYR A 78 -0.72 -2.74 7.02
N GLY A 79 -1.78 -2.06 7.48
CA GLY A 79 -3.03 -2.71 7.86
C GLY A 79 -3.68 -3.46 6.69
N ILE A 80 -3.73 -2.82 5.51
CA ILE A 80 -4.22 -3.46 4.27
C ILE A 80 -3.34 -4.65 3.90
N LEU A 81 -2.01 -4.48 3.89
CA LEU A 81 -1.03 -5.55 3.61
C LEU A 81 -1.28 -6.78 4.48
N ARG A 82 -1.42 -6.57 5.79
CA ARG A 82 -1.66 -7.65 6.75
C ARG A 82 -3.02 -8.32 6.52
N HIS A 83 -4.06 -7.55 6.22
CA HIS A 83 -5.38 -8.10 5.91
C HIS A 83 -5.35 -8.96 4.64
N ARG A 84 -4.68 -8.50 3.59
CA ARG A 84 -4.47 -9.25 2.34
C ARG A 84 -3.72 -10.56 2.57
N TYR A 85 -2.60 -10.49 3.30
CA TYR A 85 -1.81 -11.67 3.63
C TYR A 85 -2.62 -12.73 4.37
N LEU A 86 -3.41 -12.33 5.38
CA LEU A 86 -4.23 -13.29 6.13
C LEU A 86 -5.28 -13.96 5.24
N LYS A 87 -5.90 -13.21 4.33
CA LYS A 87 -6.86 -13.78 3.37
C LYS A 87 -6.21 -14.80 2.44
N TRP A 88 -5.00 -14.51 1.96
CA TRP A 88 -4.21 -15.45 1.15
C TRP A 88 -3.78 -16.69 1.94
N ALA A 89 -3.21 -16.49 3.13
CA ALA A 89 -2.73 -17.58 3.97
C ALA A 89 -3.85 -18.56 4.30
N VAL A 90 -5.03 -18.07 4.69
CA VAL A 90 -6.19 -18.93 4.96
C VAL A 90 -6.61 -19.73 3.73
N ALA A 91 -6.64 -19.11 2.54
CA ALA A 91 -6.97 -19.83 1.30
C ALA A 91 -5.95 -20.93 0.97
N ALA A 92 -4.65 -20.68 1.18
CA ALA A 92 -3.59 -21.66 0.96
C ALA A 92 -3.69 -22.87 1.89
N TRP A 93 -4.23 -22.72 3.11
CA TRP A 93 -4.46 -23.84 4.03
C TRP A 93 -5.50 -24.83 3.49
N PHE A 94 -6.53 -24.36 2.78
CA PHE A 94 -7.57 -25.22 2.22
C PHE A 94 -7.12 -26.01 1.00
N VAL A 95 -6.10 -25.54 0.27
CA VAL A 95 -5.56 -26.23 -0.92
C VAL A 95 -4.61 -27.38 -0.54
N ARG A 96 -4.19 -27.45 0.74
CA ARG A 96 -3.16 -28.39 1.22
C ARG A 96 -3.69 -29.50 2.15
N ILE A 97 -5.01 -29.64 2.27
CA ILE A 97 -5.74 -30.71 2.97
C ILE A 97 -6.51 -31.51 1.93
#